data_AF-A0A8T2UJ24-F1
#
_entry.id   AF-A0A8T2UJ24-F1
#
_cell.length_a   1.000
_cell.length_b   1.000
_cell.length_c   1.000
_cell.angle_alpha   90.00
_cell.angle_beta   90.00
_cell.angle_gamma   90.00
#
_symmetry.space_group_name_H-M   'P 1'
#
loop_
_entity.id
_entity.type
_entity.pdbx_description
1 polymer ?
#
loop_
_entity_poly.entity_id
_entity_poly.type
_entity_poly.pdbx_seq_one_letter_code
_entity_poly.pdbx_strand_id
1 'polypeptide(L)'
;MTNYKKVVYLDADTVVRKSIDDLFMCEKFCANLKHSERLNSGVMVVEPSKELFDDMMTKVNILPSYTGGDQGFLNSYYADFPNAHLFNPELSKEERKGRPLPSMERLSTLYNADVGLYMLANKWMVNEDELRVIHYTLGPLKPWDWWTFWLLEPVRYWQDVRVTLEDSLPGTGGGQDPRMRLYVWVLIAGPLLVLLFLSRHCFCQIRQYFFGSGSLSWLTRHKHRTGSSLPYFSAINGSPPQASLSQHGAGAAGSNCSVVKLPSHLGTFAIMSCFLCAGISFGAAMFLIPRQVMPSTGLFLLYEWTFFLFALLKKWYLEYMLVWGKSLGSSISGNMMLYYDSGKGHSKHLSIWDSQTMTYFAIMACLAVLVPCLPYFFGVTALFSRLGMVIGGTMLLVIVMTYVSEHLAVHWFLCGRESGSPARAPDSERL
;
A
#
# COMPACT_ATOMS: atom_id res chain seq x y z
N MET A 1 32.47 -29.67 6.98
CA MET A 1 32.91 -28.73 8.03
C MET A 1 33.58 -29.43 9.22
N THR A 2 34.04 -30.68 9.08
CA THR A 2 34.70 -31.46 10.15
C THR A 2 36.10 -30.94 10.54
N ASN A 3 36.62 -29.97 9.79
CA ASN A 3 37.82 -29.21 10.11
C ASN A 3 37.59 -28.18 11.24
N TYR A 4 36.34 -27.91 11.64
CA TYR A 4 36.01 -27.06 12.77
C TYR A 4 35.62 -27.90 13.98
N LYS A 5 36.12 -27.52 15.17
CA LYS A 5 35.73 -28.17 16.44
C LYS A 5 34.29 -27.86 16.84
N LYS A 6 33.80 -26.68 16.47
CA LYS A 6 32.48 -26.17 16.85
C LYS A 6 32.03 -25.14 15.83
N VAL A 7 30.74 -25.12 15.54
CA VAL A 7 30.12 -24.17 14.62
C VAL A 7 28.88 -23.59 15.29
N VAL A 8 28.73 -22.28 15.22
CA VAL A 8 27.46 -21.60 15.53
C VAL A 8 26.75 -21.35 14.20
N TYR A 9 25.61 -22.00 14.03
CA TYR A 9 24.71 -21.79 12.90
C TYR A 9 23.72 -20.67 13.25
N LEU A 10 23.51 -19.76 12.30
CA LEU A 10 22.55 -18.68 12.35
C LEU A 10 21.77 -18.67 11.04
N ASP A 11 20.43 -18.64 11.11
CA ASP A 11 19.61 -18.42 9.93
C ASP A 11 19.87 -17.03 9.33
N ALA A 12 19.69 -16.92 8.01
CA ALA A 12 19.97 -15.69 7.26
C ALA A 12 19.06 -14.51 7.62
N ASP A 13 17.94 -14.78 8.30
CA ASP A 13 16.99 -13.81 8.83
C ASP A 13 17.14 -13.63 10.35
N THR A 14 18.37 -13.71 10.84
CA THR A 14 18.76 -13.34 12.20
C THR A 14 19.62 -12.08 12.21
N VAL A 15 19.61 -11.34 13.30
CA VAL A 15 20.54 -10.22 13.53
C VAL A 15 21.17 -10.33 14.92
N VAL A 16 22.50 -10.22 14.96
CA VAL A 16 23.30 -10.25 16.20
C VAL A 16 23.44 -8.83 16.74
N ARG A 17 23.01 -8.60 17.98
CA ARG A 17 23.09 -7.29 18.68
C ARG A 17 24.24 -7.19 19.67
N LYS A 18 24.69 -8.32 20.21
CA LYS A 18 25.77 -8.43 21.21
C LYS A 18 26.64 -9.63 20.88
N SER A 19 27.85 -9.68 21.44
CA SER A 19 28.72 -10.86 21.28
C SER A 19 27.98 -12.13 21.72
N ILE A 20 28.18 -13.18 20.93
CA ILE A 20 27.66 -14.54 21.14
C ILE A 20 28.81 -15.54 21.26
N ASP A 21 30.04 -15.07 21.54
CA ASP A 21 31.23 -15.94 21.59
C ASP A 21 31.15 -16.98 22.70
N ASP A 22 30.38 -16.71 23.74
CA ASP A 22 30.10 -17.67 24.80
C ASP A 22 29.28 -18.87 24.33
N LEU A 23 28.57 -18.80 23.21
CA LEU A 23 27.95 -19.98 22.58
C LEU A 23 28.98 -21.06 22.23
N PHE A 24 30.24 -20.69 21.96
CA PHE A 24 31.31 -21.67 21.74
C PHE A 24 31.69 -22.47 23.00
N MET A 25 31.12 -22.15 24.16
CA MET A 25 31.25 -22.94 25.38
C MET A 25 30.26 -24.11 25.49
N CYS A 26 29.17 -24.10 24.70
CA CYS A 26 28.25 -25.24 24.61
C CYS A 26 28.95 -26.46 24.00
N GLU A 27 28.84 -27.66 24.57
CA GLU A 27 29.64 -28.82 24.14
C GLU A 27 29.23 -29.39 22.78
N LYS A 28 28.09 -30.11 22.70
CA LYS A 28 27.71 -30.89 21.51
C LYS A 28 26.62 -30.24 20.65
N PHE A 29 25.44 -30.05 21.23
CA PHE A 29 24.28 -29.49 20.54
C PHE A 29 23.55 -28.49 21.44
N CYS A 30 23.45 -27.23 21.03
CA CYS A 30 22.59 -26.28 21.70
C CYS A 30 21.67 -25.60 20.72
N ALA A 31 20.43 -25.39 21.13
CA ALA A 31 19.45 -24.62 20.37
C ALA A 31 18.53 -23.89 21.34
N ASN A 32 17.71 -22.97 20.86
CA ASN A 32 16.67 -22.39 21.72
C ASN A 32 15.42 -23.25 21.72
N LEU A 33 14.75 -23.33 22.87
CA LEU A 33 13.41 -23.89 22.97
C LEU A 33 12.37 -22.78 22.72
N LYS A 34 11.56 -22.93 21.68
CA LYS A 34 10.44 -22.04 21.38
C LYS A 34 9.22 -22.41 22.25
N HIS A 35 8.14 -21.67 22.10
CA HIS A 35 6.82 -22.05 22.61
C HIS A 35 6.41 -23.46 22.10
N SER A 36 5.78 -24.26 22.97
CA SER A 36 5.31 -25.64 22.71
C SER A 36 6.37 -26.76 22.77
N GLU A 37 7.39 -26.65 23.62
CA GLU A 37 8.37 -27.72 23.87
C GLU A 37 9.09 -28.21 22.60
N ARG A 38 9.34 -27.30 21.65
CA ARG A 38 10.04 -27.61 20.39
C ARG A 38 11.24 -26.71 20.22
N LEU A 39 12.33 -27.26 19.71
CA LEU A 39 13.52 -26.50 19.37
C LEU A 39 13.26 -25.60 18.16
N ASN A 40 13.91 -24.43 18.17
CA ASN A 40 14.03 -23.51 17.05
C ASN A 40 15.43 -23.69 16.44
N SER A 41 15.48 -24.05 15.16
CA SER A 41 16.73 -24.33 14.45
C SER A 41 17.44 -23.10 13.88
N GLY A 42 16.89 -21.90 14.04
CA GLY A 42 17.49 -20.69 13.48
C GLY A 42 18.73 -20.18 14.22
N VAL A 43 18.99 -20.68 15.43
CA VAL A 43 20.27 -20.48 16.13
C VAL A 43 20.65 -21.79 16.80
N MET A 44 21.76 -22.38 16.37
CA MET A 44 22.25 -23.65 16.90
C MET A 44 23.76 -23.63 17.11
N VAL A 45 24.23 -24.32 18.14
CA VAL A 45 25.63 -24.69 18.29
C VAL A 45 25.76 -26.17 17.97
N VAL A 46 26.68 -26.53 17.10
CA VAL A 46 26.90 -27.91 16.67
C VAL A 46 28.38 -28.27 16.73
N GLU A 47 28.66 -29.49 17.20
CA GLU A 47 29.93 -30.19 16.98
C GLU A 47 29.86 -30.95 15.64
N PRO A 48 30.64 -30.55 14.61
CA PRO A 48 30.61 -31.25 13.33
C PRO A 48 31.14 -32.68 13.44
N SER A 49 30.31 -33.69 13.16
CA SER A 49 30.69 -35.11 13.12
C SER A 49 30.18 -35.76 11.85
N LYS A 50 31.05 -36.54 11.19
CA LYS A 50 30.66 -37.31 10.00
C LYS A 50 29.71 -38.45 10.39
N GLU A 51 29.99 -39.14 11.50
CA GLU A 51 29.15 -40.22 12.00
C GLU A 51 27.73 -39.73 12.30
N LEU A 52 27.61 -38.57 12.95
CA LEU A 52 26.32 -37.96 13.27
C LEU A 52 25.56 -37.53 12.01
N PHE A 53 26.24 -36.96 11.02
CA PHE A 53 25.64 -36.60 9.73
C PHE A 53 25.13 -37.83 8.99
N ASP A 54 25.95 -38.87 8.86
CA ASP A 54 25.57 -40.11 8.16
C ASP A 54 24.35 -40.76 8.85
N ASP A 55 24.32 -40.81 10.19
CA ASP A 55 23.18 -41.31 10.95
C ASP A 55 21.90 -40.47 10.73
N MET A 56 21.99 -39.12 10.77
CA MET A 56 20.87 -38.24 10.43
C MET A 56 20.34 -38.51 9.02
N MET A 57 21.23 -38.70 8.04
CA MET A 57 20.84 -38.98 6.65
C MET A 57 20.09 -40.31 6.51
N THR A 58 20.42 -41.35 7.29
CA THR A 58 19.65 -42.59 7.29
C THR A 58 18.22 -42.41 7.83
N LYS A 59 18.00 -41.38 8.67
CA LYS A 59 16.73 -41.13 9.36
C LYS A 59 15.85 -40.09 8.66
N VAL A 60 16.36 -39.33 7.70
CA VAL A 60 15.64 -38.21 7.05
C VAL A 60 14.33 -38.65 6.39
N ASN A 61 14.27 -39.86 5.85
CA ASN A 61 13.07 -40.43 5.21
C ASN A 61 12.25 -41.34 6.16
N ILE A 62 12.68 -41.48 7.41
CA ILE A 62 12.07 -42.39 8.40
C ILE A 62 11.38 -41.59 9.50
N LEU A 63 12.05 -40.58 10.04
CA LEU A 63 11.51 -39.75 11.10
C LEU A 63 10.51 -38.74 10.52
N PRO A 64 9.38 -38.47 11.22
CA PRO A 64 8.44 -37.47 10.78
C PRO A 64 9.06 -36.06 10.85
N SER A 65 8.64 -35.15 9.97
CA SER A 65 8.94 -33.72 10.07
C SER A 65 7.65 -32.92 9.95
N TYR A 66 7.19 -32.33 11.06
CA TYR A 66 5.93 -31.60 11.09
C TYR A 66 5.95 -30.29 10.29
N THR A 67 7.12 -29.77 9.94
CA THR A 67 7.28 -28.59 9.07
C THR A 67 7.61 -28.95 7.62
N GLY A 68 7.98 -30.20 7.34
CA GLY A 68 8.61 -30.59 6.08
C GLY A 68 10.02 -30.03 5.89
N GLY A 69 10.59 -29.37 6.90
CA GLY A 69 11.92 -28.75 6.87
C GLY A 69 12.86 -29.31 7.95
N ASP A 70 13.99 -28.62 8.12
CA ASP A 70 15.06 -28.91 9.09
C ASP A 70 14.54 -28.89 10.53
N GLN A 71 13.80 -27.86 10.94
CA GLN A 71 13.30 -27.73 12.31
C GLN A 71 12.43 -28.93 12.71
N GLY A 72 11.54 -29.36 11.82
CA GLY A 72 10.66 -30.49 12.07
C GLY A 72 11.44 -31.80 12.24
N PHE A 73 12.40 -32.06 11.35
CA PHE A 73 13.27 -33.24 11.42
C PHE A 73 14.13 -33.23 12.69
N LEU A 74 14.77 -32.10 13.00
CA LEU A 74 15.64 -31.95 14.18
C LEU A 74 14.87 -32.16 15.48
N ASN A 75 13.62 -31.69 15.58
CA ASN A 75 12.76 -31.98 16.74
C ASN A 75 12.46 -33.46 16.90
N SER A 76 12.30 -34.22 15.80
CA SER A 76 12.09 -35.67 15.88
C SER A 76 13.38 -36.45 16.12
N TYR A 77 14.51 -35.97 15.61
CA TYR A 77 15.81 -36.57 15.84
C TYR A 77 16.30 -36.36 17.29
N TYR A 78 16.15 -35.14 17.82
CA TYR A 78 16.45 -34.79 19.21
C TYR A 78 15.18 -34.77 20.07
N ALA A 79 14.45 -35.89 20.11
CA ALA A 79 13.14 -35.96 20.78
C ALA A 79 13.17 -35.59 22.28
N ASP A 80 14.29 -35.80 22.96
CA ASP A 80 14.47 -35.50 24.38
C ASP A 80 15.00 -34.07 24.65
N PHE A 81 15.19 -33.25 23.59
CA PHE A 81 15.67 -31.88 23.71
C PHE A 81 14.90 -30.98 24.72
N PRO A 82 13.57 -31.11 24.88
CA PRO A 82 12.84 -30.33 25.87
C PRO A 82 13.33 -30.55 27.31
N ASN A 83 13.86 -31.73 27.61
CA ASN A 83 14.40 -32.10 28.93
C ASN A 83 15.87 -31.69 29.12
N ALA A 84 16.52 -31.17 28.09
CA ALA A 84 17.92 -30.74 28.18
C ALA A 84 18.11 -29.61 29.20
N HIS A 85 19.28 -29.57 29.85
CA HIS A 85 19.59 -28.53 30.83
C HIS A 85 19.73 -27.16 30.15
N LEU A 86 19.44 -26.09 30.90
CA LEU A 86 19.66 -24.73 30.40
C LEU A 86 21.17 -24.46 30.32
N PHE A 87 21.63 -24.02 29.16
CA PHE A 87 22.99 -23.57 28.95
C PHE A 87 23.28 -22.35 29.82
N ASN A 88 24.33 -22.44 30.65
CA ASN A 88 24.78 -21.34 31.48
C ASN A 88 26.23 -20.95 31.12
N PRO A 89 26.45 -19.79 30.45
CA PRO A 89 27.77 -19.31 30.09
C PRO A 89 28.58 -18.83 31.30
N GLU A 90 27.93 -18.50 32.42
CA GLU A 90 28.57 -17.93 33.63
C GLU A 90 29.22 -18.98 34.54
N LEU A 91 29.03 -20.28 34.26
CA LEU A 91 29.66 -21.35 35.02
C LEU A 91 31.19 -21.26 34.92
N SER A 92 31.86 -21.40 36.06
CA SER A 92 33.33 -21.50 36.10
C SER A 92 33.81 -22.75 35.34
N LYS A 93 35.08 -22.73 34.91
CA LYS A 93 35.68 -23.86 34.20
C LYS A 93 35.72 -25.13 35.07
N GLU A 94 35.89 -24.96 36.37
CA GLU A 94 35.93 -26.00 37.38
C GLU A 94 34.55 -26.65 37.55
N GLU A 95 33.49 -25.83 37.67
CA GLU A 95 32.12 -26.33 37.75
C GLU A 95 31.69 -27.05 36.48
N ARG A 96 32.09 -26.56 35.30
CA ARG A 96 31.77 -27.20 34.01
C ARG A 96 32.46 -28.57 33.89
N LYS A 97 33.72 -28.70 34.34
CA LYS A 97 34.45 -29.98 34.37
C LYS A 97 33.88 -30.98 35.38
N GLY A 98 33.26 -30.49 36.46
CA GLY A 98 32.61 -31.35 37.46
C GLY A 98 31.28 -31.95 37.01
N ARG A 99 30.71 -31.49 35.90
CA ARG A 99 29.44 -31.99 35.35
C ARG A 99 29.68 -33.04 34.25
N PRO A 100 28.79 -34.03 34.10
CA PRO A 100 28.80 -34.90 32.92
C PRO A 100 28.68 -34.05 31.65
N LEU A 101 29.44 -34.38 30.60
CA LEU A 101 29.32 -33.67 29.32
C LEU A 101 27.89 -33.82 28.77
N PRO A 102 27.14 -32.72 28.62
CA PRO A 102 25.78 -32.79 28.11
C PRO A 102 25.80 -33.17 26.63
N SER A 103 24.93 -34.08 26.23
CA SER A 103 24.67 -34.36 24.81
C SER A 103 23.99 -33.18 24.11
N MET A 104 23.24 -32.38 24.87
CA MET A 104 22.53 -31.21 24.40
C MET A 104 22.19 -30.26 25.56
N GLU A 105 22.07 -28.96 25.27
CA GLU A 105 21.61 -27.94 26.22
C GLU A 105 20.65 -26.94 25.55
N ARG A 106 19.79 -26.28 26.35
CA ARG A 106 18.85 -25.26 25.89
C ARG A 106 19.44 -23.87 26.02
N LEU A 107 19.48 -23.14 24.93
CA LEU A 107 19.80 -21.71 24.91
C LEU A 107 18.62 -20.91 25.46
N SER A 108 18.93 -19.89 26.26
CA SER A 108 17.96 -18.87 26.65
C SER A 108 17.41 -18.13 25.43
N THR A 109 16.19 -17.59 25.53
CA THR A 109 15.55 -16.76 24.50
C THR A 109 16.39 -15.55 24.09
N LEU A 110 17.34 -15.11 24.93
CA LEU A 110 18.31 -14.06 24.60
C LEU A 110 19.11 -14.35 23.32
N TYR A 111 19.37 -15.63 23.03
CA TYR A 111 20.17 -16.07 21.88
C TYR A 111 19.34 -16.43 20.65
N ASN A 112 18.01 -16.38 20.70
CA ASN A 112 17.14 -16.66 19.56
C ASN A 112 15.77 -16.03 19.82
N ALA A 113 15.73 -14.70 19.91
CA ALA A 113 14.53 -13.97 20.26
C ALA A 113 13.56 -13.92 19.07
N ASP A 114 12.40 -14.52 19.25
CA ASP A 114 11.41 -14.73 18.20
C ASP A 114 10.54 -13.48 17.97
N VAL A 115 10.67 -12.85 16.80
CA VAL A 115 9.87 -11.68 16.41
C VAL A 115 8.37 -12.00 16.31
N GLY A 116 8.00 -13.23 15.98
CA GLY A 116 6.61 -13.69 16.01
C GLY A 116 6.01 -13.68 17.41
N LEU A 117 6.78 -14.04 18.44
CA LEU A 117 6.34 -13.93 19.84
C LEU A 117 6.26 -12.46 20.28
N TYR A 118 7.22 -11.62 19.88
CA TYR A 118 7.13 -10.18 20.11
C TYR A 118 5.85 -9.60 19.53
N MET A 119 5.47 -9.99 18.31
CA MET A 119 4.26 -9.50 17.64
C MET A 119 2.99 -9.80 18.45
N LEU A 120 2.91 -10.99 19.07
CA LEU A 120 1.77 -11.38 19.90
C LEU A 120 1.74 -10.65 21.25
N ALA A 121 2.89 -10.45 21.88
CA ALA A 121 3.00 -9.84 23.21
C ALA A 121 3.15 -8.31 23.19
N ASN A 122 3.48 -7.73 22.04
CA ASN A 122 3.88 -6.33 21.85
C ASN A 122 5.01 -5.88 22.80
N LYS A 123 5.87 -6.81 23.20
CA LYS A 123 7.07 -6.60 24.03
C LYS A 123 7.97 -7.82 23.95
N TRP A 124 9.25 -7.63 24.27
CA TRP A 124 10.14 -8.75 24.55
C TRP A 124 9.79 -9.42 25.87
N MET A 125 9.89 -10.75 25.92
CA MET A 125 9.69 -11.55 27.14
C MET A 125 10.94 -11.56 28.05
N VAL A 126 11.99 -10.90 27.60
CA VAL A 126 13.30 -10.78 28.24
C VAL A 126 13.70 -9.30 28.22
N ASN A 127 14.71 -8.93 29.00
CA ASN A 127 15.26 -7.58 28.94
C ASN A 127 15.80 -7.29 27.53
N GLU A 128 15.27 -6.24 26.89
CA GLU A 128 15.63 -5.84 25.52
C GLU A 128 17.11 -5.52 25.40
N ASP A 129 17.69 -4.92 26.44
CA ASP A 129 19.10 -4.56 26.47
C ASP A 129 19.99 -5.79 26.52
N GLU A 130 19.50 -6.93 27.00
CA GLU A 130 20.27 -8.18 27.10
C GLU A 130 20.16 -9.05 25.84
N LEU A 131 19.28 -8.70 24.90
CA LEU A 131 19.10 -9.44 23.65
C LEU A 131 20.42 -9.58 22.88
N ARG A 132 20.72 -10.82 22.48
CA ARG A 132 21.94 -11.14 21.74
C ARG A 132 21.65 -11.42 20.28
N VAL A 133 20.62 -12.22 19.99
CA VAL A 133 20.20 -12.52 18.61
C VAL A 133 18.69 -12.38 18.50
N ILE A 134 18.26 -11.67 17.46
CA ILE A 134 16.85 -11.53 17.08
C ILE A 134 16.61 -12.33 15.81
N HIS A 135 15.54 -13.12 15.77
CA HIS A 135 15.19 -14.00 14.66
C HIS A 135 13.82 -13.62 14.08
N TYR A 136 13.81 -13.25 12.78
CA TYR A 136 12.63 -12.80 12.05
C TYR A 136 11.80 -13.97 11.48
N THR A 137 11.19 -14.72 12.40
CA THR A 137 10.44 -15.97 12.16
C THR A 137 9.11 -15.80 11.41
N LEU A 138 8.64 -14.58 11.20
CA LEU A 138 7.39 -14.30 10.48
C LEU A 138 7.61 -14.43 8.97
N GLY A 139 7.32 -15.61 8.41
CA GLY A 139 7.61 -15.98 7.02
C GLY A 139 7.33 -14.89 5.96
N PRO A 140 6.11 -14.33 5.88
CA PRO A 140 5.78 -13.28 4.89
C PRO A 140 6.39 -11.91 5.17
N LEU A 141 6.89 -11.68 6.38
CA LEU A 141 7.30 -10.37 6.90
C LEU A 141 8.79 -10.37 7.20
N LYS A 142 9.59 -10.33 6.12
CA LYS A 142 11.04 -10.33 6.24
C LYS A 142 11.62 -8.93 6.41
N PRO A 143 12.74 -8.79 7.12
CA PRO A 143 13.25 -7.48 7.52
C PRO A 143 13.90 -6.68 6.38
N TRP A 144 14.29 -7.36 5.28
CA TRP A 144 14.79 -6.72 4.07
C TRP A 144 13.69 -6.12 3.19
N ASP A 145 12.42 -6.44 3.45
CA ASP A 145 11.30 -5.83 2.76
C ASP A 145 10.98 -4.47 3.39
N TRP A 146 11.08 -3.41 2.60
CA TRP A 146 10.96 -2.03 3.08
C TRP A 146 9.64 -1.76 3.82
N TRP A 147 8.56 -2.44 3.44
CA TRP A 147 7.23 -2.26 4.08
C TRP A 147 7.15 -2.89 5.46
N THR A 148 7.94 -3.94 5.73
CA THR A 148 7.90 -4.65 7.02
C THR A 148 8.34 -3.76 8.17
N PHE A 149 9.24 -2.80 7.92
CA PHE A 149 9.67 -1.79 8.90
C PHE A 149 8.51 -1.01 9.51
N TRP A 150 7.48 -0.70 8.71
CA TRP A 150 6.32 0.06 9.18
C TRP A 150 5.33 -0.77 9.98
N LEU A 151 5.45 -2.11 9.91
CA LEU A 151 4.57 -3.06 10.57
C LEU A 151 5.20 -3.61 11.86
N LEU A 152 6.49 -3.93 11.83
CA LEU A 152 7.19 -4.64 12.89
C LEU A 152 8.33 -3.78 13.44
N GLU A 153 8.15 -3.34 14.68
CA GLU A 153 9.11 -2.49 15.38
C GLU A 153 10.53 -3.11 15.47
N PRO A 154 10.71 -4.42 15.72
CA PRO A 154 12.03 -5.04 15.77
C PRO A 154 12.85 -4.90 14.49
N VAL A 155 12.22 -4.67 13.33
CA VAL A 155 12.94 -4.48 12.05
C VAL A 155 13.88 -3.29 12.08
N ARG A 156 13.68 -2.34 13.01
CA ARG A 156 14.64 -1.25 13.24
C ARG A 156 16.07 -1.75 13.47
N TYR A 157 16.25 -2.82 14.26
CA TYR A 157 17.58 -3.36 14.55
C TYR A 157 18.26 -3.91 13.30
N TRP A 158 17.48 -4.50 12.38
CA TRP A 158 18.01 -4.93 11.09
C TRP A 158 18.47 -3.74 10.26
N GLN A 159 17.66 -2.68 10.18
CA GLN A 159 18.03 -1.49 9.40
C GLN A 159 19.23 -0.76 10.00
N ASP A 160 19.33 -0.68 11.33
CA ASP A 160 20.47 -0.08 12.04
C ASP A 160 21.78 -0.81 11.73
N VAL A 161 21.76 -2.15 11.68
CA VAL A 161 22.93 -2.94 11.26
C VAL A 161 23.18 -2.79 9.77
N ARG A 162 22.14 -2.86 8.94
CA ARG A 162 22.25 -2.76 7.48
C ARG A 162 22.97 -1.49 7.02
N VAL A 163 22.72 -0.36 7.67
CA VAL A 163 23.34 0.92 7.28
C VAL A 163 24.83 1.04 7.69
N THR A 164 25.31 0.18 8.60
CA THR A 164 26.70 0.20 9.06
C THR A 164 27.60 -0.82 8.36
N LEU A 165 27.02 -1.75 7.59
CA LEU A 165 27.76 -2.75 6.83
C LEU A 165 28.62 -2.10 5.74
N GLU A 166 29.80 -2.67 5.50
CA GLU A 166 30.71 -2.30 4.42
C GLU A 166 30.30 -2.97 3.09
N ASP A 167 30.79 -2.41 1.97
CA ASP A 167 30.62 -2.95 0.61
C ASP A 167 31.46 -4.20 0.36
N SER A 168 31.18 -5.27 1.10
CA SER A 168 31.77 -6.60 0.86
C SER A 168 31.14 -7.31 -0.34
N LEU A 169 29.84 -7.10 -0.60
CA LEU A 169 29.11 -7.59 -1.76
C LEU A 169 28.19 -6.47 -2.31
N PRO A 170 27.80 -6.51 -3.59
CA PRO A 170 26.85 -5.54 -4.12
C PRO A 170 25.56 -5.49 -3.29
N GLY A 171 25.22 -4.31 -2.75
CA GLY A 171 24.05 -4.12 -1.89
C GLY A 171 24.32 -4.23 -0.39
N THR A 172 25.53 -4.58 0.05
CA THR A 172 25.85 -4.67 1.50
C THR A 172 26.29 -3.36 2.09
N GLY A 173 27.00 -2.48 1.36
CA GLY A 173 27.48 -1.21 1.92
C GLY A 173 26.35 -0.23 2.16
N GLY A 174 26.03 -0.03 3.43
CA GLY A 174 24.90 0.81 3.84
C GLY A 174 23.55 0.40 3.22
N GLY A 175 23.42 -0.83 2.75
CA GLY A 175 22.26 -1.31 2.00
C GLY A 175 22.08 -0.71 0.60
N GLN A 176 23.13 -0.13 0.00
CA GLN A 176 23.08 0.53 -1.30
C GLN A 176 23.66 -0.34 -2.41
N ASP A 177 22.98 -0.36 -3.56
CA ASP A 177 23.49 -0.92 -4.82
C ASP A 177 23.42 0.18 -5.90
N PRO A 178 24.51 0.48 -6.63
CA PRO A 178 24.52 1.52 -7.66
C PRO A 178 23.41 1.34 -8.72
N ARG A 179 23.11 0.09 -9.12
CA ARG A 179 22.05 -0.19 -10.09
C ARG A 179 20.67 0.10 -9.50
N MET A 180 20.43 -0.39 -8.29
CA MET A 180 19.22 -0.08 -7.53
C MET A 180 19.03 1.43 -7.35
N ARG A 181 20.10 2.16 -7.03
CA ARG A 181 20.07 3.61 -6.85
C ARG A 181 19.64 4.34 -8.13
N LEU A 182 20.19 3.95 -9.28
CA LEU A 182 19.77 4.51 -10.57
C LEU A 182 18.29 4.23 -10.83
N TYR A 183 17.83 2.99 -10.60
CA TYR A 183 16.42 2.62 -10.77
C TYR A 183 15.49 3.45 -9.88
N VAL A 184 15.84 3.64 -8.60
CA VAL A 184 15.10 4.50 -7.67
C VAL A 184 15.03 5.95 -8.18
N TRP A 185 16.13 6.51 -8.69
CA TRP A 185 16.12 7.86 -9.25
C TRP A 185 15.20 7.99 -10.46
N VAL A 186 15.16 6.96 -11.33
CA VAL A 186 14.21 6.92 -12.46
C VAL A 186 12.77 6.88 -11.95
N LEU A 187 12.49 6.10 -10.90
CA LEU A 187 11.16 6.05 -10.31
C LEU A 187 10.73 7.38 -9.69
N ILE A 188 11.63 8.08 -8.98
CA ILE A 188 11.36 9.40 -8.40
C ILE A 188 11.10 10.44 -9.51
N ALA A 189 11.93 10.44 -10.57
CA ALA A 189 11.80 11.43 -11.63
C ALA A 189 10.62 11.15 -12.59
N GLY A 190 10.21 9.89 -12.74
CA GLY A 190 9.26 9.42 -13.74
C GLY A 190 7.95 10.21 -13.79
N PRO A 191 7.16 10.26 -12.69
CA PRO A 191 5.88 10.97 -12.66
C PRO A 191 6.01 12.44 -13.06
N LEU A 192 7.02 13.13 -12.53
CA LEU A 192 7.29 14.54 -12.84
C LEU A 192 7.63 14.75 -14.32
N LEU A 193 8.48 13.90 -14.90
CA LEU A 193 8.85 13.96 -16.31
C LEU A 193 7.63 13.71 -17.23
N VAL A 194 6.75 12.77 -16.88
CA VAL A 194 5.51 12.52 -17.63
C VAL A 194 4.57 13.71 -17.54
N LEU A 195 4.39 14.32 -16.36
CA LEU A 195 3.56 15.51 -16.19
C LEU A 195 4.11 16.71 -16.97
N LEU A 196 5.44 16.90 -17.00
CA LEU A 196 6.10 17.91 -17.83
C LEU A 196 5.90 17.66 -19.33
N PHE A 197 5.95 16.40 -19.77
CA PHE A 197 5.68 16.04 -21.16
C PHE A 197 4.22 16.31 -21.56
N LEU A 198 3.26 15.90 -20.72
CA LEU A 198 1.82 16.11 -20.94
C LEU A 198 1.46 17.61 -20.94
N SER A 199 2.04 18.39 -20.02
CA SER A 199 1.82 19.83 -19.96
C SER A 199 2.48 20.58 -21.12
N ARG A 200 3.68 20.16 -21.57
CA ARG A 200 4.33 20.70 -22.77
C ARG A 200 3.53 20.40 -24.04
N HIS A 201 2.96 19.20 -24.17
CA HIS A 201 2.10 18.86 -25.30
C HIS A 201 0.85 19.74 -25.33
N CYS A 202 0.26 20.00 -24.15
CA CYS A 202 -0.84 20.96 -23.99
C CYS A 202 -0.42 22.38 -24.38
N PHE A 203 0.75 22.85 -23.94
CA PHE A 203 1.29 24.17 -24.29
C PHE A 203 1.60 24.32 -25.78
N CYS A 204 2.15 23.29 -26.43
CA CYS A 204 2.41 23.27 -27.87
C CYS A 204 1.11 23.31 -28.70
N GLN A 205 0.06 22.59 -28.27
CA GLN A 205 -1.26 22.65 -28.90
C GLN A 205 -1.92 24.04 -28.74
N ILE A 206 -1.81 24.65 -27.54
CA ILE A 206 -2.30 26.01 -27.28
C ILE A 206 -1.53 27.03 -28.12
N ARG A 207 -0.21 26.88 -28.28
CA ARG A 207 0.62 27.76 -29.10
C ARG A 207 0.25 27.68 -30.59
N GLN A 208 -0.08 26.49 -31.11
CA GLN A 208 -0.61 26.35 -32.48
C GLN A 208 -1.98 27.01 -32.64
N TYR A 209 -2.83 26.97 -31.61
CA TYR A 209 -4.15 27.61 -31.62
C TYR A 209 -4.11 29.15 -31.48
N PHE A 210 -3.19 29.69 -30.67
CA PHE A 210 -3.09 31.13 -30.42
C PHE A 210 -2.18 31.88 -31.40
N PHE A 211 -1.15 31.23 -31.94
CA PHE A 211 -0.24 31.85 -32.92
C PHE A 211 -0.55 31.44 -34.37
N GLY A 212 -1.59 30.64 -34.60
CA GLY A 212 -2.22 30.47 -35.91
C GLY A 212 -3.24 31.60 -36.15
N SER A 213 -2.76 32.76 -36.58
CA SER A 213 -3.48 33.90 -37.18
C SER A 213 -4.95 34.17 -36.77
N GLY A 214 -5.17 35.22 -35.96
CA GLY A 214 -6.39 36.05 -36.07
C GLY A 214 -6.99 36.65 -34.79
N SER A 215 -6.67 37.93 -34.55
CA SER A 215 -7.46 38.98 -33.86
C SER A 215 -7.60 39.00 -32.32
N LEU A 216 -7.01 40.04 -31.72
CA LEU A 216 -7.18 40.53 -30.34
C LEU A 216 -8.54 41.24 -30.15
N SER A 217 -9.60 40.54 -29.73
CA SER A 217 -10.82 41.22 -29.26
C SER A 217 -11.58 40.54 -28.11
N TRP A 218 -10.98 39.59 -27.40
CA TRP A 218 -11.72 38.77 -26.42
C TRP A 218 -11.65 39.25 -24.96
N LEU A 219 -10.78 40.21 -24.64
CA LEU A 219 -10.42 40.56 -23.24
C LEU A 219 -11.44 41.44 -22.48
N THR A 220 -12.54 41.87 -23.10
CA THR A 220 -13.48 42.84 -22.47
C THR A 220 -14.84 42.27 -22.04
N ARG A 221 -15.03 40.95 -21.94
CA ARG A 221 -16.36 40.36 -21.64
C ARG A 221 -16.42 39.34 -20.50
N HIS A 222 -15.63 39.50 -19.44
CA HIS A 222 -15.75 38.68 -18.23
C HIS A 222 -15.90 39.54 -16.95
N LYS A 223 -17.10 40.08 -16.75
CA LYS A 223 -17.63 40.44 -15.44
C LYS A 223 -19.12 40.12 -15.47
N HIS A 224 -19.62 39.42 -14.45
CA HIS A 224 -20.98 38.88 -14.27
C HIS A 224 -21.24 37.44 -14.75
N ARG A 225 -21.00 36.48 -13.85
CA ARG A 225 -22.05 35.59 -13.28
C ARG A 225 -21.40 34.60 -12.31
N THR A 226 -21.22 35.03 -11.07
CA THR A 226 -21.08 34.15 -9.91
C THR A 226 -22.43 34.14 -9.22
N GLY A 227 -23.14 33.02 -9.25
CA GLY A 227 -24.41 32.88 -8.55
C GLY A 227 -25.33 31.83 -9.15
N SER A 228 -25.05 30.56 -8.90
CA SER A 228 -26.09 29.52 -8.86
C SER A 228 -25.60 28.36 -8.00
N SER A 229 -26.04 28.36 -6.75
CA SER A 229 -26.00 27.21 -5.84
C SER A 229 -26.76 26.04 -6.47
N LEU A 230 -26.10 24.90 -6.62
CA LEU A 230 -26.71 23.65 -7.07
C LEU A 230 -27.44 22.95 -5.88
N PRO A 231 -28.60 22.30 -6.11
CA PRO A 231 -29.34 21.64 -5.03
C PRO A 231 -28.65 20.35 -4.56
N TYR A 232 -28.68 20.12 -3.25
CA TYR A 232 -28.37 18.84 -2.62
C TYR A 232 -29.33 17.75 -3.15
N PHE A 233 -28.80 16.68 -3.72
CA PHE A 233 -29.56 15.45 -3.98
C PHE A 233 -28.92 14.30 -3.22
N SER A 234 -29.63 13.81 -2.21
CA SER A 234 -29.35 12.55 -1.52
C SER A 234 -30.05 11.42 -2.25
N ALA A 235 -29.30 10.55 -2.93
CA ALA A 235 -29.80 9.29 -3.42
C ALA A 235 -29.70 8.22 -2.33
N ILE A 236 -30.67 8.19 -1.41
CA ILE A 236 -30.92 6.99 -0.60
C ILE A 236 -32.01 6.21 -1.34
N ASN A 237 -31.65 5.09 -1.96
CA ASN A 237 -32.62 4.08 -2.40
C ASN A 237 -32.32 2.76 -1.70
N GLY A 238 -33.02 2.52 -0.60
CA GLY A 238 -33.36 1.20 -0.10
C GLY A 238 -34.87 1.02 -0.25
N SER A 239 -35.26 0.08 -1.13
CA SER A 239 -36.53 -0.68 -1.23
C SER A 239 -37.92 0.02 -1.10
N PRO A 240 -38.97 -0.48 -1.79
CA PRO A 240 -40.25 0.22 -1.89
C PRO A 240 -41.18 -0.12 -0.71
N PRO A 241 -42.14 0.78 -0.40
CA PRO A 241 -43.46 0.31 -0.03
C PRO A 241 -44.55 0.93 -0.92
N GLN A 242 -45.48 0.06 -1.31
CA GLN A 242 -46.80 0.44 -1.81
C GLN A 242 -47.52 1.34 -0.80
N ALA A 243 -48.09 2.45 -1.26
CA ALA A 243 -49.27 3.03 -0.65
C ALA A 243 -50.03 3.85 -1.69
N SER A 244 -51.24 3.37 -1.99
CA SER A 244 -52.32 4.07 -2.66
C SER A 244 -52.74 5.33 -1.91
N LEU A 245 -52.88 6.46 -2.60
CA LEU A 245 -53.91 7.44 -2.28
C LEU A 245 -54.30 8.27 -3.50
N SER A 246 -55.58 8.20 -3.84
CA SER A 246 -56.29 8.99 -4.83
C SER A 246 -56.69 10.36 -4.26
N GLN A 247 -56.47 11.47 -4.98
CA GLN A 247 -57.48 12.52 -5.13
C GLN A 247 -57.14 13.56 -6.24
N HIS A 248 -58.22 14.13 -6.75
CA HIS A 248 -58.43 15.00 -7.91
C HIS A 248 -57.63 16.32 -7.98
N GLY A 249 -57.50 16.83 -9.23
CA GLY A 249 -58.09 18.13 -9.58
C GLY A 249 -57.17 19.32 -9.85
N ALA A 250 -56.85 19.50 -11.13
CA ALA A 250 -56.73 20.76 -11.89
C ALA A 250 -55.92 21.98 -11.34
N GLY A 251 -54.88 22.35 -12.11
CA GLY A 251 -54.63 23.75 -12.49
C GLY A 251 -53.49 24.48 -11.78
N ALA A 252 -52.26 24.40 -12.32
CA ALA A 252 -51.29 25.49 -12.20
C ALA A 252 -50.24 25.42 -13.32
N ALA A 253 -50.01 26.56 -13.94
CA ALA A 253 -49.13 26.76 -15.08
C ALA A 253 -47.64 26.55 -14.76
N GLY A 254 -46.95 25.87 -15.69
CA GLY A 254 -45.64 26.26 -16.21
C GLY A 254 -44.51 26.58 -15.23
N SER A 255 -43.85 25.54 -14.71
CA SER A 255 -42.39 25.53 -14.75
C SER A 255 -41.94 24.17 -15.29
N ASN A 256 -41.47 24.13 -16.53
CA ASN A 256 -40.82 22.95 -17.08
C ASN A 256 -39.46 22.79 -16.39
N CYS A 257 -39.46 22.32 -15.15
CA CYS A 257 -38.28 21.70 -14.56
C CYS A 257 -38.11 20.36 -15.29
N SER A 258 -37.37 20.36 -16.40
CA SER A 258 -36.94 19.13 -17.04
C SER A 258 -36.03 18.41 -16.05
N VAL A 259 -36.61 17.52 -15.23
CA VAL A 259 -35.86 16.65 -14.34
C VAL A 259 -34.90 15.85 -15.22
N VAL A 260 -33.61 16.20 -15.15
CA VAL A 260 -32.57 15.53 -15.90
C VAL A 260 -32.48 14.10 -15.38
N LYS A 261 -33.07 13.14 -16.10
CA LYS A 261 -32.95 11.72 -15.75
C LYS A 261 -31.49 11.31 -15.92
N LEU A 262 -30.84 11.00 -14.80
CA LEU A 262 -29.54 10.36 -14.76
C LEU A 262 -29.67 8.86 -15.11
N PRO A 263 -28.65 8.25 -15.75
CA PRO A 263 -28.60 6.80 -15.89
C PRO A 263 -28.65 6.11 -14.51
N SER A 264 -29.53 5.12 -14.36
CA SER A 264 -29.79 4.43 -13.09
C SER A 264 -28.56 3.77 -12.44
N HIS A 265 -27.57 3.41 -13.25
CA HIS A 265 -26.36 2.70 -12.79
C HIS A 265 -25.11 3.60 -12.73
N LEU A 266 -25.23 4.91 -13.00
CA LEU A 266 -24.08 5.82 -13.07
C LEU A 266 -23.27 5.83 -11.78
N GLY A 267 -23.93 5.98 -10.63
CA GLY A 267 -23.28 6.01 -9.31
C GLY A 267 -22.56 4.70 -8.99
N THR A 268 -23.21 3.55 -9.22
CA THR A 268 -22.59 2.23 -9.01
C THR A 268 -21.34 2.03 -9.86
N PHE A 269 -21.39 2.40 -11.15
CA PHE A 269 -20.22 2.31 -12.03
C PHE A 269 -19.10 3.25 -11.59
N ALA A 270 -19.41 4.44 -11.08
CA ALA A 270 -18.44 5.39 -10.57
C ALA A 270 -17.67 4.85 -9.36
N ILE A 271 -18.40 4.26 -8.43
CA ILE A 271 -17.85 3.65 -7.22
C ILE A 271 -16.96 2.45 -7.58
N MET A 272 -17.46 1.53 -8.42
CA MET A 272 -16.67 0.37 -8.88
C MET A 272 -15.39 0.79 -9.61
N SER A 273 -15.50 1.76 -10.52
CA SER A 273 -14.32 2.33 -11.18
C SER A 273 -13.35 2.93 -10.17
N CYS A 274 -13.84 3.59 -9.11
CA CYS A 274 -12.98 4.20 -8.09
C CYS A 274 -12.10 3.19 -7.37
N PHE A 275 -12.72 2.16 -6.82
CA PHE A 275 -11.98 1.12 -6.10
C PHE A 275 -11.09 0.30 -7.03
N LEU A 276 -11.53 0.05 -8.27
CA LEU A 276 -10.69 -0.61 -9.27
C LEU A 276 -9.45 0.22 -9.61
N CYS A 277 -9.61 1.53 -9.90
CA CYS A 277 -8.48 2.42 -10.15
C CYS A 277 -7.53 2.49 -8.95
N ALA A 278 -8.06 2.58 -7.72
CA ALA A 278 -7.26 2.62 -6.51
C ALA A 278 -6.46 1.33 -6.31
N GLY A 279 -7.11 0.17 -6.44
CA GLY A 279 -6.48 -1.14 -6.31
C GLY A 279 -5.40 -1.39 -7.37
N ILE A 280 -5.69 -1.06 -8.64
CA ILE A 280 -4.71 -1.18 -9.74
C ILE A 280 -3.51 -0.26 -9.48
N SER A 281 -3.75 0.99 -9.04
CA SER A 281 -2.67 1.96 -8.82
C SER A 281 -1.77 1.53 -7.66
N PHE A 282 -2.35 1.09 -6.54
CA PHE A 282 -1.59 0.58 -5.40
C PHE A 282 -0.82 -0.70 -5.75
N GLY A 283 -1.47 -1.66 -6.41
CA GLY A 283 -0.84 -2.90 -6.83
C GLY A 283 0.31 -2.68 -7.83
N ALA A 284 0.12 -1.79 -8.79
CA ALA A 284 1.17 -1.40 -9.73
C ALA A 284 2.33 -0.69 -9.03
N ALA A 285 2.06 0.22 -8.09
CA ALA A 285 3.10 0.87 -7.29
C ALA A 285 3.91 -0.15 -6.47
N MET A 286 3.25 -1.06 -5.76
CA MET A 286 3.91 -2.14 -5.01
C MET A 286 4.76 -3.05 -5.90
N PHE A 287 4.33 -3.31 -7.14
CA PHE A 287 5.08 -4.11 -8.11
C PHE A 287 6.30 -3.37 -8.67
N LEU A 288 6.19 -2.06 -8.91
CA LEU A 288 7.27 -1.24 -9.46
C LEU A 288 8.41 -1.02 -8.46
N ILE A 289 8.10 -0.94 -7.17
CA ILE A 289 9.06 -0.59 -6.13
C ILE A 289 9.87 -1.82 -5.71
N PRO A 290 11.21 -1.76 -5.77
CA PRO A 290 12.05 -2.88 -5.37
C PRO A 290 11.91 -3.17 -3.87
N ARG A 291 11.89 -4.46 -3.51
CA ARG A 291 11.67 -4.91 -2.13
C ARG A 291 12.70 -4.39 -1.13
N GLN A 292 13.96 -4.30 -1.57
CA GLN A 292 15.11 -3.99 -0.71
C GLN A 292 15.52 -2.52 -0.75
N VAL A 293 14.62 -1.57 -1.03
CA VAL A 293 14.94 -0.14 -0.84
C VAL A 293 14.94 0.23 0.65
N MET A 294 15.36 1.44 0.99
CA MET A 294 15.20 1.94 2.35
C MET A 294 13.72 2.12 2.69
N PRO A 295 13.28 1.87 3.94
CA PRO A 295 11.86 1.98 4.34
C PRO A 295 11.17 3.29 3.95
N SER A 296 11.85 4.42 4.14
CA SER A 296 11.35 5.75 3.81
C SER A 296 11.24 5.97 2.29
N THR A 297 12.24 5.53 1.53
CA THR A 297 12.22 5.58 0.06
C THR A 297 11.07 4.76 -0.51
N GLY A 298 10.88 3.53 0.00
CA GLY A 298 9.79 2.67 -0.42
C GLY A 298 8.42 3.28 -0.13
N LEU A 299 8.23 3.85 1.07
CA LEU A 299 6.99 4.53 1.43
C LEU A 299 6.71 5.75 0.55
N PHE A 300 7.73 6.59 0.31
CA PHE A 300 7.60 7.76 -0.57
C PHE A 300 7.18 7.35 -1.98
N LEU A 301 7.90 6.40 -2.58
CA LEU A 301 7.60 5.90 -3.93
C LEU A 301 6.21 5.27 -4.01
N LEU A 302 5.77 4.57 -2.95
CA LEU A 302 4.44 3.96 -2.90
C LEU A 302 3.37 5.04 -3.05
N TYR A 303 3.45 6.12 -2.27
CA TYR A 303 2.49 7.22 -2.35
C TYR A 303 2.57 7.96 -3.69
N GLU A 304 3.78 8.29 -4.14
CA GLU A 304 4.01 8.99 -5.40
C GLU A 304 3.38 8.24 -6.59
N TRP A 305 3.72 6.96 -6.75
CA TRP A 305 3.23 6.16 -7.87
C TRP A 305 1.76 5.81 -7.73
N THR A 306 1.26 5.54 -6.51
CA THR A 306 -0.16 5.27 -6.30
C THR A 306 -1.00 6.49 -6.68
N PHE A 307 -0.64 7.68 -6.23
CA PHE A 307 -1.39 8.90 -6.55
C PHE A 307 -1.25 9.29 -8.02
N PHE A 308 -0.06 9.17 -8.61
CA PHE A 308 0.17 9.46 -10.02
C PHE A 308 -0.67 8.54 -10.92
N LEU A 309 -0.60 7.23 -10.73
CA LEU A 309 -1.36 6.27 -11.52
C LEU A 309 -2.87 6.43 -11.31
N PHE A 310 -3.29 6.66 -10.06
CA PHE A 310 -4.70 6.88 -9.74
C PHE A 310 -5.24 8.12 -10.44
N ALA A 311 -4.49 9.24 -10.42
CA ALA A 311 -4.87 10.47 -11.10
C ALA A 311 -4.98 10.28 -12.62
N LEU A 312 -4.06 9.53 -13.25
CA LEU A 312 -4.12 9.21 -14.68
C LEU A 312 -5.35 8.37 -15.05
N LEU A 313 -5.56 7.26 -14.32
CA LEU A 313 -6.70 6.37 -14.56
C LEU A 313 -8.03 7.11 -14.32
N LYS A 314 -8.10 7.93 -13.28
CA LYS A 314 -9.30 8.71 -13.00
C LYS A 314 -9.54 9.83 -13.98
N LYS A 315 -8.49 10.48 -14.48
CA LYS A 315 -8.63 11.43 -15.59
C LYS A 315 -9.32 10.78 -16.78
N TRP A 316 -8.87 9.59 -17.20
CA TRP A 316 -9.46 8.86 -18.33
C TRP A 316 -10.93 8.48 -18.08
N TYR A 317 -11.24 8.05 -16.85
CA TYR A 317 -12.62 7.77 -16.46
C TYR A 317 -13.53 9.01 -16.53
N LEU A 318 -13.06 10.17 -16.05
CA LEU A 318 -13.82 11.42 -16.10
C LEU A 318 -13.97 11.94 -17.54
N GLU A 319 -12.96 11.77 -18.40
CA GLU A 319 -13.06 12.03 -19.85
C GLU A 319 -14.17 11.19 -20.49
N TYR A 320 -14.23 9.90 -20.15
CA TYR A 320 -15.28 9.01 -20.60
C TYR A 320 -16.68 9.45 -20.11
N MET A 321 -16.83 9.86 -18.85
CA MET A 321 -18.08 10.42 -18.32
C MET A 321 -18.52 11.68 -19.07
N LEU A 322 -17.58 12.58 -19.36
CA LEU A 322 -17.84 13.80 -20.13
C LEU A 322 -18.34 13.48 -21.54
N VAL A 323 -17.67 12.55 -22.25
CA VAL A 323 -18.06 12.12 -23.60
C VAL A 323 -19.42 11.42 -23.60
N TRP A 324 -19.66 10.56 -22.61
CA TRP A 324 -20.95 9.89 -22.46
C TRP A 324 -22.09 10.88 -22.24
N GLY A 325 -21.88 11.90 -21.40
CA GLY A 325 -22.82 13.00 -21.22
C GLY A 325 -23.13 13.74 -22.52
N LYS A 326 -22.10 14.06 -23.32
CA LYS A 326 -22.28 14.74 -24.63
C LYS A 326 -23.16 13.94 -25.58
N SER A 327 -22.90 12.62 -25.71
CA SER A 327 -23.65 11.71 -26.59
C SER A 327 -25.15 11.68 -26.25
N LEU A 328 -25.49 11.63 -24.96
CA LEU A 328 -26.89 11.64 -24.52
C LEU A 328 -27.56 13.02 -24.68
N GLY A 329 -26.79 14.11 -24.57
CA GLY A 329 -27.26 15.47 -24.83
C GLY A 329 -27.65 15.68 -26.29
N SER A 330 -26.86 15.17 -27.24
CA SER A 330 -27.16 15.24 -28.67
C SER A 330 -28.37 14.39 -29.09
N SER A 331 -28.64 13.28 -28.40
CA SER A 331 -29.72 12.35 -28.75
C SER A 331 -31.14 12.89 -28.46
N ILE A 332 -31.29 13.93 -27.63
CA ILE A 332 -32.59 14.59 -27.38
C ILE A 332 -32.98 15.54 -28.53
N SER A 333 -32.03 15.87 -29.41
CA SER A 333 -32.24 16.70 -30.60
C SER A 333 -32.33 15.88 -31.89
N GLY A 334 -32.69 14.60 -31.80
CA GLY A 334 -32.74 13.67 -32.94
C GLY A 334 -34.07 13.65 -33.69
N ASN A 335 -34.62 14.80 -34.10
CA ASN A 335 -35.64 14.80 -35.16
C ASN A 335 -35.61 16.03 -36.11
N MET A 336 -34.51 16.77 -36.14
CA MET A 336 -34.27 17.77 -37.17
C MET A 336 -32.76 17.80 -37.43
N MET A 337 -32.36 17.87 -38.70
CA MET A 337 -30.99 18.08 -39.21
C MET A 337 -30.16 16.82 -39.55
N LEU A 338 -30.62 16.09 -40.57
CA LEU A 338 -29.73 15.77 -41.69
C LEU A 338 -29.60 17.06 -42.52
N TYR A 339 -28.37 17.45 -42.87
CA TYR A 339 -27.97 18.75 -43.44
C TYR A 339 -27.91 19.91 -42.44
N TYR A 340 -26.76 20.11 -41.81
CA TYR A 340 -26.02 21.37 -41.97
C TYR A 340 -24.57 21.22 -41.49
N ASP A 341 -23.72 21.86 -42.27
CA ASP A 341 -22.29 21.71 -42.37
C ASP A 341 -21.52 22.56 -41.34
N SER A 342 -20.29 22.13 -41.10
CA SER A 342 -19.10 22.91 -40.71
C SER A 342 -19.34 24.31 -40.10
N GLY A 343 -19.49 24.36 -38.78
CA GLY A 343 -19.44 25.60 -38.01
C GLY A 343 -18.47 25.47 -36.85
N LYS A 344 -17.35 26.21 -36.91
CA LYS A 344 -16.36 26.38 -35.83
C LYS A 344 -17.00 27.01 -34.58
N GLY A 345 -17.75 26.22 -33.82
CA GLY A 345 -18.17 26.57 -32.47
C GLY A 345 -16.98 26.43 -31.53
N HIS A 346 -16.61 27.50 -30.85
CA HIS A 346 -15.61 27.46 -29.77
C HIS A 346 -16.11 26.53 -28.66
N SER A 347 -15.81 25.24 -28.77
CA SER A 347 -15.86 24.29 -27.66
C SER A 347 -14.92 24.84 -26.59
N LYS A 348 -15.44 25.50 -25.56
CA LYS A 348 -14.68 25.78 -24.33
C LYS A 348 -14.01 24.47 -23.92
N HIS A 349 -12.69 24.41 -24.01
CA HIS A 349 -11.93 23.24 -23.59
C HIS A 349 -12.07 23.13 -22.06
N LEU A 350 -13.07 22.39 -21.58
CA LEU A 350 -13.23 22.13 -20.15
C LEU A 350 -12.00 21.34 -19.68
N SER A 351 -11.21 21.95 -18.80
CA SER A 351 -10.15 21.24 -18.08
C SER A 351 -10.80 20.34 -17.04
N ILE A 352 -10.49 19.05 -17.09
CA ILE A 352 -11.02 18.05 -16.13
C ILE A 352 -10.51 18.27 -14.72
N TRP A 353 -9.42 19.03 -14.58
CA TRP A 353 -8.87 19.47 -13.31
C TRP A 353 -9.44 20.84 -12.91
N ASP A 354 -10.77 20.93 -12.85
CA ASP A 354 -11.44 22.12 -12.33
C ASP A 354 -11.26 22.23 -10.81
N SER A 355 -11.64 23.38 -10.24
CA SER A 355 -11.45 23.64 -8.80
C SER A 355 -12.18 22.62 -7.92
N GLN A 356 -13.31 22.08 -8.38
CA GLN A 356 -14.09 21.09 -7.64
C GLN A 356 -13.39 19.74 -7.66
N THR A 357 -12.91 19.29 -8.82
CA THR A 357 -12.13 18.05 -8.96
C THR A 357 -10.84 18.11 -8.15
N MET A 358 -10.11 19.22 -8.22
CA MET A 358 -8.89 19.40 -7.44
C MET A 358 -9.14 19.33 -5.92
N THR A 359 -10.20 19.97 -5.43
CA THR A 359 -10.59 19.92 -4.01
C THR A 359 -10.88 18.49 -3.57
N TYR A 360 -11.65 17.74 -4.35
CA TYR A 360 -12.01 16.37 -4.02
C TYR A 360 -10.79 15.42 -4.00
N PHE A 361 -9.90 15.54 -4.98
CA PHE A 361 -8.65 14.77 -4.98
C PHE A 361 -7.75 15.15 -3.80
N ALA A 362 -7.66 16.43 -3.45
CA ALA A 362 -6.90 16.88 -2.30
C ALA A 362 -7.44 16.28 -0.99
N ILE A 363 -8.76 16.28 -0.78
CA ILE A 363 -9.39 15.66 0.41
C ILE A 363 -9.05 14.17 0.48
N MET A 364 -9.22 13.42 -0.63
CA MET A 364 -8.91 11.99 -0.66
C MET A 364 -7.43 11.72 -0.40
N ALA A 365 -6.52 12.50 -1.01
CA ALA A 365 -5.08 12.37 -0.81
C ALA A 365 -4.68 12.68 0.65
N CYS A 366 -5.23 13.75 1.23
CA CYS A 366 -5.01 14.10 2.63
C CYS A 366 -5.45 12.96 3.56
N LEU A 367 -6.63 12.37 3.33
CA LEU A 367 -7.11 11.24 4.14
C LEU A 367 -6.24 9.99 3.95
N ALA A 368 -5.83 9.68 2.72
CA ALA A 368 -4.96 8.54 2.41
C ALA A 368 -3.56 8.63 3.07
N VAL A 369 -3.07 9.85 3.32
CA VAL A 369 -1.83 10.09 4.08
C VAL A 369 -2.09 10.13 5.58
N LEU A 370 -3.16 10.80 6.02
CA LEU A 370 -3.45 11.01 7.44
C LEU A 370 -3.81 9.70 8.16
N VAL A 371 -4.59 8.81 7.52
CA VAL A 371 -5.07 7.56 8.13
C VAL A 371 -3.92 6.67 8.64
N PRO A 372 -2.88 6.35 7.84
CA PRO A 372 -1.73 5.57 8.34
C PRO A 372 -0.89 6.31 9.38
N CYS A 373 -0.93 7.64 9.41
CA CYS A 373 -0.21 8.45 10.39
C CYS A 373 -0.94 8.57 11.74
N LEU A 374 -2.26 8.33 11.81
CA LEU A 374 -3.05 8.47 13.03
C LEU A 374 -2.45 7.76 14.25
N PRO A 375 -2.02 6.49 14.17
CA PRO A 375 -1.52 5.82 15.36
C PRO A 375 -0.25 6.48 15.92
N TYR A 376 0.59 7.06 15.06
CA TYR A 376 1.78 7.80 15.48
C TYR A 376 1.43 9.12 16.16
N PHE A 377 0.46 9.87 15.62
CA PHE A 377 -0.03 11.11 16.25
C PHE A 377 -0.60 10.87 17.65
N PHE A 378 -1.26 9.74 17.87
CA PHE A 378 -1.82 9.36 19.16
C PHE A 378 -0.86 8.55 20.06
N GLY A 379 0.39 8.32 19.62
CA GLY A 379 1.38 7.57 20.40
C GLY A 379 1.03 6.11 20.64
N VAL A 380 0.19 5.51 19.78
CA VAL A 380 -0.25 4.11 19.91
C VAL A 380 0.85 3.19 19.42
N THR A 381 1.51 2.50 20.34
CA THR A 381 2.62 1.58 20.05
C THR A 381 2.14 0.14 19.83
N ALA A 382 1.02 -0.25 20.43
CA ALA A 382 0.47 -1.60 20.33
C ALA A 382 0.04 -1.95 18.90
N LEU A 383 0.62 -3.00 18.31
CA LEU A 383 0.39 -3.37 16.90
C LEU A 383 -1.11 -3.54 16.56
N PHE A 384 -1.86 -4.32 17.35
CA PHE A 384 -3.28 -4.56 17.08
C PHE A 384 -4.12 -3.28 17.21
N SER A 385 -3.77 -2.39 18.15
CA SER A 385 -4.42 -1.09 18.29
C SER A 385 -4.10 -0.18 17.09
N ARG A 386 -2.83 -0.15 16.64
CA ARG A 386 -2.42 0.56 15.41
C ARG A 386 -3.22 0.06 14.22
N LEU A 387 -3.29 -1.25 14.03
CA LEU A 387 -4.03 -1.88 12.94
C LEU A 387 -5.52 -1.55 13.03
N GLY A 388 -6.13 -1.62 14.21
CA GLY A 388 -7.52 -1.24 14.43
C GLY A 388 -7.82 0.22 14.05
N MET A 389 -6.93 1.15 14.42
CA MET A 389 -7.03 2.56 14.03
C MET A 389 -6.89 2.77 12.53
N VAL A 390 -5.93 2.09 11.89
CA VAL A 390 -5.75 2.15 10.44
C VAL A 390 -6.97 1.58 9.71
N ILE A 391 -7.53 0.46 10.18
CA ILE A 391 -8.77 -0.11 9.63
C ILE A 391 -9.92 0.90 9.77
N GLY A 392 -10.14 1.46 10.96
CA GLY A 392 -11.20 2.44 11.20
C GLY A 392 -11.05 3.70 10.33
N GLY A 393 -9.84 4.24 10.22
CA GLY A 393 -9.56 5.37 9.34
C GLY A 393 -9.72 5.02 7.85
N THR A 394 -9.38 3.79 7.45
CA THR A 394 -9.57 3.30 6.09
C THR A 394 -11.05 3.20 5.74
N MET A 395 -11.91 2.80 6.69
CA MET A 395 -13.36 2.81 6.48
C MET A 395 -13.88 4.23 6.23
N LEU A 396 -13.39 5.24 6.96
CA LEU A 396 -13.71 6.64 6.68
C LEU A 396 -13.26 7.07 5.27
N LEU A 397 -12.03 6.71 4.89
CA LEU A 397 -11.53 6.98 3.54
C LEU A 397 -12.42 6.32 2.47
N VAL A 398 -12.84 5.07 2.67
CA VAL A 398 -13.76 4.35 1.77
C VAL A 398 -15.09 5.08 1.63
N ILE A 399 -15.67 5.58 2.72
CA ILE A 399 -16.92 6.36 2.70
C ILE A 399 -16.74 7.64 1.87
N VAL A 400 -15.65 8.39 2.13
CA VAL A 400 -15.37 9.63 1.40
C VAL A 400 -15.09 9.35 -0.07
N MET A 401 -14.31 8.32 -0.40
CA MET A 401 -14.05 7.91 -1.78
C MET A 401 -15.33 7.53 -2.52
N THR A 402 -16.27 6.84 -1.85
CA THR A 402 -17.58 6.47 -2.41
C THR A 402 -18.35 7.74 -2.79
N TYR A 403 -18.54 8.64 -1.82
CA TYR A 403 -19.22 9.92 -2.01
C TYR A 403 -18.60 10.76 -3.13
N VAL A 404 -17.28 10.97 -3.06
CA VAL A 404 -16.54 11.77 -4.04
C VAL A 404 -16.63 11.17 -5.43
N SER A 405 -16.51 9.85 -5.57
CA SER A 405 -16.54 9.17 -6.87
C SER A 405 -17.88 9.35 -7.58
N GLU A 406 -18.98 9.22 -6.85
CA GLU A 406 -20.32 9.43 -7.37
C GLU A 406 -20.52 10.90 -7.78
N HIS A 407 -20.22 11.84 -6.88
CA HIS A 407 -20.39 13.27 -7.15
C HIS A 407 -19.56 13.75 -8.35
N LEU A 408 -18.31 13.29 -8.48
CA LEU A 408 -17.46 13.63 -9.62
C LEU A 408 -17.99 13.06 -10.93
N ALA A 409 -18.47 11.81 -10.93
CA ALA A 409 -19.03 11.19 -12.13
C ALA A 409 -20.29 11.92 -12.60
N VAL A 410 -21.19 12.25 -11.66
CA VAL A 410 -22.40 13.03 -11.93
C VAL A 410 -22.05 14.41 -12.47
N HIS A 411 -21.13 15.12 -11.81
CA HIS A 411 -20.68 16.45 -12.22
C HIS A 411 -20.18 16.45 -13.68
N TRP A 412 -19.22 15.58 -13.99
CA TRP A 412 -18.62 15.51 -15.32
C TRP A 412 -19.58 15.01 -16.40
N PHE A 413 -20.49 14.10 -16.06
CA PHE A 413 -21.56 13.67 -16.95
C PHE A 413 -22.53 14.81 -17.30
N LEU A 414 -22.94 15.61 -16.31
CA LEU A 414 -23.82 16.76 -16.51
C LEU A 414 -23.14 17.87 -17.30
N CYS A 415 -21.88 18.21 -16.99
CA CYS A 415 -21.09 19.13 -17.80
C CYS A 415 -21.02 18.68 -19.28
N GLY A 416 -20.91 17.37 -19.51
CA GLY A 416 -20.98 16.79 -20.84
C GLY A 416 -22.30 17.08 -21.55
N ARG A 417 -23.43 16.81 -20.88
CA ARG A 417 -24.78 17.07 -21.43
C ARG A 417 -25.04 18.55 -21.74
N GLU A 418 -24.63 19.43 -20.84
CA GLU A 418 -24.78 20.88 -21.01
C GLU A 418 -23.95 21.38 -22.20
N SER A 419 -22.73 20.89 -22.35
CA SER A 419 -21.87 21.24 -23.49
C SER A 419 -22.37 20.71 -24.84
N GLY A 420 -23.20 19.66 -24.85
CA GLY A 420 -23.79 19.07 -26.04
C GLY A 420 -25.16 19.65 -26.45
N SER A 421 -25.73 20.55 -25.65
CA SER A 421 -27.03 21.18 -25.95
C SER A 421 -26.84 22.51 -26.70
N PRO A 422 -27.57 22.79 -27.80
CA PRO A 422 -27.42 24.05 -28.52
C PRO A 422 -27.84 25.23 -27.62
N ALA A 423 -27.06 26.33 -27.67
CA ALA A 423 -27.37 27.55 -26.94
C ALA A 423 -28.75 28.06 -27.33
N ARG A 424 -29.65 28.30 -26.36
CA ARG A 424 -30.93 28.99 -26.62
C ARG A 424 -30.61 30.33 -27.28
N ALA A 425 -31.14 30.54 -28.49
CA ALA A 425 -31.13 31.84 -29.12
C ALA A 425 -31.83 32.85 -28.19
N PRO A 426 -31.32 34.08 -28.05
CA PRO A 426 -32.02 35.11 -27.30
C PRO A 426 -33.35 35.39 -27.99
N ASP A 427 -34.45 35.35 -27.22
CA ASP A 427 -35.77 35.74 -27.69
C ASP A 427 -35.69 37.16 -28.27
N SER A 428 -35.76 37.26 -29.59
CA SER A 428 -35.99 38.53 -30.26
C SER A 428 -37.42 38.95 -29.95
N GLU A 429 -37.57 40.06 -29.24
CA GLU A 429 -38.81 40.77 -28.99
C GLU A 429 -39.69 40.79 -30.25
N ARG A 430 -40.92 40.26 -30.13
CA ARG A 430 -41.97 40.52 -31.13
C ARG A 430 -42.44 41.95 -30.95
N LEU A 431 -42.25 42.73 -32.02
CA LEU A 431 -42.85 44.03 -32.30
C LEU A 431 -44.37 44.05 -32.04
#